data_AF-A0A9X2SZ19-F1
#
_entry.id   AF-A0A9X2SZ19-F1
#
_cell.length_a   1.000
_cell.length_b   1.000
_cell.length_c   1.000
_cell.angle_alpha   90.00
_cell.angle_beta   90.00
_cell.angle_gamma   90.00
#
_symmetry.space_group_name_H-M   'P 1'
#
loop_
_entity.id
_entity.type
_entity.pdbx_description
1 polymer ?
#
loop_
_entity_poly.entity_id
_entity_poly.type
_entity_poly.pdbx_seq_one_letter_code
_entity_poly.pdbx_strand_id
1 'polypeptide(L)'
;MSNDTRDIFSGLKARKPQYVLGTKNGDIRTSNVTEEKILDAIDDIEDNGCVYLEKCVPVVLVSDAKAYSIDYFKDSSIAVCFMVNGYMLRMWRSDVDCDMAADIMCDFFRTASLPDMTGWHCQKIHPEQEKAETKLCVDGEDFRYFGSQDVVIALDNIIEGKSQWMLYDFTNGDGGYVNIRRYDKDTALATGYKVEYVRWSEPLPIGYRGVIFDVGLLRSWLWSLIDDERLPDPMDECEQFDVNNYFERLVFRFLDEDKK
;
A
#
# COMPACT_ATOMS: atom_id res chain seq x y z
N MET A 1 2.55 31.10 20.99
CA MET A 1 2.89 30.94 19.55
C MET A 1 2.60 29.48 19.20
N SER A 2 1.88 29.27 18.11
CA SER A 2 1.05 28.08 17.81
C SER A 2 1.82 26.76 17.83
N ASN A 3 1.27 25.78 18.54
CA ASN A 3 1.59 24.36 18.37
C ASN A 3 0.68 23.84 17.25
N ASP A 4 1.22 23.67 16.06
CA ASP A 4 0.52 22.97 14.98
C ASP A 4 0.58 21.47 15.23
N THR A 5 -0.36 20.99 16.04
CA THR A 5 -0.74 19.57 16.10
C THR A 5 -1.20 19.12 14.72
N ARG A 6 -0.42 18.25 14.08
CA ARG A 6 -0.85 17.51 12.88
C ARG A 6 -1.96 16.55 13.27
N ASP A 7 -3.20 17.01 13.12
CA ASP A 7 -4.40 16.17 13.15
C ASP A 7 -4.39 15.23 11.95
N ILE A 8 -3.85 14.02 12.12
CA ILE A 8 -3.82 12.98 11.07
C ILE A 8 -5.12 12.14 11.08
N PHE A 9 -5.98 12.28 12.10
CA PHE A 9 -7.25 11.55 12.16
C PHE A 9 -8.40 12.46 12.60
N SER A 10 -8.93 13.22 11.64
CA SER A 10 -10.32 13.68 11.70
C SER A 10 -11.12 12.98 10.61
N GLY A 11 -11.72 11.84 10.98
CA GLY A 11 -12.88 11.33 10.26
C GLY A 11 -13.92 12.46 10.15
N LEU A 12 -14.51 12.63 8.96
CA LEU A 12 -15.53 13.62 8.61
C LEU A 12 -15.03 15.00 8.11
N LYS A 13 -14.12 15.02 7.12
CA LYS A 13 -14.14 16.02 6.02
C LYS A 13 -13.76 15.39 4.68
N ALA A 14 -14.67 14.67 4.03
CA ALA A 14 -14.55 14.50 2.59
C ALA A 14 -14.71 15.89 1.95
N ARG A 15 -13.72 16.41 1.20
CA ARG A 15 -13.93 17.40 0.11
C ARG A 15 -12.72 17.89 -0.70
N LYS A 16 -11.60 17.15 -0.76
CA LYS A 16 -10.71 17.24 -1.95
C LYS A 16 -10.23 15.84 -2.33
N PRO A 17 -10.27 15.47 -3.62
CA PRO A 17 -9.66 14.22 -4.06
C PRO A 17 -8.17 14.28 -3.75
N GLN A 18 -7.65 13.20 -3.15
CA GLN A 18 -6.24 13.04 -2.86
C GLN A 18 -5.55 12.41 -4.06
N TYR A 19 -4.41 12.97 -4.42
CA TYR A 19 -3.57 12.50 -5.51
C TYR A 19 -2.14 12.30 -5.04
N VAL A 20 -1.42 11.42 -5.73
CA VAL A 20 0.02 11.23 -5.63
C VAL A 20 0.61 11.53 -6.99
N LEU A 21 1.56 12.46 -7.02
CA LEU A 21 2.39 12.73 -8.19
C LEU A 21 3.70 11.96 -8.01
N GLY A 22 4.04 11.12 -8.97
CA GLY A 22 5.31 10.41 -9.03
C GLY A 22 6.15 10.82 -10.23
N THR A 23 7.46 10.91 -10.04
CA THR A 23 8.44 11.21 -11.09
C THR A 23 9.63 10.24 -10.97
N LYS A 24 10.59 10.32 -11.91
CA LYS A 24 11.77 9.44 -11.93
C LYS A 24 11.41 7.96 -11.90
N ASN A 25 10.50 7.54 -12.79
CA ASN A 25 9.96 6.18 -12.83
C ASN A 25 9.41 5.69 -11.48
N GLY A 26 8.95 6.60 -10.62
CA GLY A 26 8.37 6.30 -9.32
C GLY A 26 9.36 6.32 -8.14
N ASP A 27 10.61 6.72 -8.32
CA ASP A 27 11.56 6.89 -7.23
C ASP A 27 11.25 8.12 -6.35
N ILE A 28 10.63 9.16 -6.93
CA ILE A 28 10.21 10.36 -6.21
C ILE A 28 8.70 10.45 -6.24
N ARG A 29 8.08 10.70 -5.09
CA ARG A 29 6.61 10.80 -4.94
C ARG A 29 6.23 11.92 -3.97
N THR A 30 5.09 12.56 -4.21
CA THR A 30 4.52 13.53 -3.28
C THR A 30 2.98 13.48 -3.28
N SER A 31 2.39 13.56 -2.09
CA SER A 31 0.93 13.71 -1.90
C SER A 31 0.48 15.19 -1.85
N ASN A 32 1.43 16.12 -1.78
CA ASN A 32 1.17 17.56 -1.86
C ASN A 32 1.16 18.01 -3.33
N VAL A 33 0.15 17.58 -4.08
CA VAL A 33 0.03 17.83 -5.52
C VAL A 33 -0.62 19.20 -5.78
N THR A 34 -0.04 19.95 -6.70
CA THR A 34 -0.58 21.20 -7.26
C THR A 34 -0.45 21.16 -8.78
N GLU A 35 -1.25 21.96 -9.50
CA GLU A 35 -1.12 22.08 -10.97
C GLU A 35 0.29 22.52 -11.38
N GLU A 36 0.87 23.47 -10.65
CA GLU A 36 2.27 23.90 -10.85
C GLU A 36 3.25 22.73 -10.78
N LYS A 37 3.11 21.82 -9.80
CA LYS A 37 3.97 20.64 -9.71
C LYS A 37 3.74 19.63 -10.83
N ILE A 38 2.52 19.52 -11.34
CA ILE A 38 2.21 18.66 -12.48
C ILE A 38 2.90 19.23 -13.72
N LEU A 39 2.78 20.54 -13.95
CA LEU A 39 3.44 21.26 -15.04
C LEU A 39 4.96 21.11 -14.96
N ASP A 40 5.57 21.44 -13.82
CA ASP A 40 7.02 21.32 -13.60
C ASP A 40 7.51 19.89 -13.89
N ALA A 41 6.78 18.88 -13.42
CA ALA A 41 7.15 17.48 -13.64
C ALA A 41 7.13 17.08 -15.13
N ILE A 42 6.16 17.58 -15.88
CA ILE A 42 5.99 17.34 -17.32
C ILE A 42 7.03 18.13 -18.13
N ASP A 43 7.32 19.38 -17.76
CA ASP A 43 8.35 20.18 -18.40
C ASP A 43 9.74 19.52 -18.23
N ASP A 44 9.98 18.92 -17.07
CA ASP A 44 11.19 18.14 -16.76
C ASP A 44 11.10 16.66 -17.20
N ILE A 45 10.24 16.30 -18.17
CA ILE A 45 10.04 14.89 -18.56
C ILE A 45 11.31 14.21 -19.08
N GLU A 46 12.22 14.95 -19.69
CA GLU A 46 13.51 14.42 -20.16
C GLU A 46 14.36 13.87 -18.99
N ASP A 47 14.33 14.55 -17.84
CA ASP A 47 15.03 14.13 -16.63
C ASP A 47 14.24 13.10 -15.82
N ASN A 48 12.91 13.24 -15.81
CA ASN A 48 12.02 12.37 -15.03
C ASN A 48 11.79 11.00 -15.68
N GLY A 49 11.85 10.91 -17.02
CA GLY A 49 11.58 9.70 -17.80
C GLY A 49 10.11 9.28 -17.84
N CYS A 50 9.41 9.35 -16.70
CA CYS A 50 7.99 9.08 -16.53
C CYS A 50 7.44 9.96 -15.39
N VAL A 51 6.24 10.51 -15.61
CA VAL A 51 5.44 11.24 -14.64
C VAL A 51 4.09 10.56 -14.54
N TYR A 52 3.66 10.19 -13.34
CA TYR A 52 2.31 9.67 -13.13
C TYR A 52 1.55 10.46 -12.08
N LEU A 53 0.26 10.63 -12.33
CA LEU A 53 -0.68 11.23 -11.40
C LEU A 53 -1.70 10.16 -11.01
N GLU A 54 -1.54 9.62 -9.82
CA GLU A 54 -2.43 8.63 -9.25
C GLU A 54 -3.47 9.26 -8.34
N LYS A 55 -4.72 8.83 -8.43
CA LYS A 55 -5.80 9.21 -7.53
C LYS A 55 -5.96 8.14 -6.45
N CYS A 56 -5.79 8.51 -5.19
CA CYS A 56 -5.81 7.56 -4.06
C CYS A 56 -7.15 6.80 -3.94
N VAL A 57 -8.25 7.42 -4.36
CA VAL A 57 -9.55 6.76 -4.52
C VAL A 57 -9.85 6.66 -6.01
N PRO A 58 -9.80 5.48 -6.63
CA PRO A 58 -10.00 5.32 -8.07
C PRO A 58 -11.32 5.92 -8.58
N VAL A 59 -11.33 6.37 -9.83
CA VAL A 59 -12.54 6.78 -10.54
C VAL A 59 -13.31 5.52 -10.93
N VAL A 60 -14.48 5.32 -10.32
CA VAL A 60 -15.36 4.19 -10.61
C VAL A 60 -16.13 4.48 -11.90
N LEU A 61 -15.90 3.68 -12.95
CA LEU A 61 -16.60 3.81 -14.22
C LEU A 61 -17.86 2.95 -14.23
N VAL A 62 -17.70 1.69 -13.83
CA VAL A 62 -18.76 0.70 -13.56
C VAL A 62 -18.29 -0.20 -12.40
N SER A 63 -19.14 -1.12 -11.91
CA SER A 63 -18.85 -1.99 -10.74
C SER A 63 -17.45 -2.59 -10.74
N ASP A 64 -17.03 -3.10 -11.90
CA ASP A 64 -15.81 -3.88 -12.03
C ASP A 64 -14.72 -3.18 -12.84
N ALA A 65 -14.86 -1.88 -13.13
CA ALA A 65 -13.87 -1.10 -13.87
C ALA A 65 -13.58 0.24 -13.17
N LYS A 66 -12.32 0.42 -12.79
CA LYS A 66 -11.84 1.59 -12.06
C LYS A 66 -10.58 2.14 -12.71
N ALA A 67 -10.50 3.45 -12.91
CA ALA A 67 -9.28 4.13 -13.35
C ALA A 67 -8.54 4.71 -12.14
N TYR A 68 -7.22 4.53 -12.05
CA TYR A 68 -6.45 4.95 -10.88
C TYR A 68 -5.34 5.95 -11.21
N SER A 69 -4.73 5.91 -12.41
CA SER A 69 -3.68 6.87 -12.77
C SER A 69 -3.73 7.32 -14.23
N ILE A 70 -3.11 8.48 -14.47
CA ILE A 70 -2.67 8.93 -15.79
C ILE A 70 -1.15 9.06 -15.77
N ASP A 71 -0.48 8.48 -16.76
CA ASP A 71 0.97 8.39 -16.85
C ASP A 71 1.44 9.03 -18.16
N TYR A 72 2.47 9.87 -18.11
CA TYR A 72 3.12 10.50 -19.26
C TYR A 72 4.60 10.13 -19.30
N PHE A 73 5.09 9.79 -20.49
CA PHE A 73 6.41 9.21 -20.69
C PHE A 73 7.26 10.10 -21.60
N LYS A 74 8.59 10.03 -21.43
CA LYS A 74 9.56 10.78 -22.25
C LYS A 74 9.52 10.48 -23.76
N ASP A 75 8.87 9.39 -24.16
CA ASP A 75 8.65 9.06 -25.57
C ASP A 75 7.39 9.74 -26.15
N SER A 76 6.85 10.73 -25.44
CA SER A 76 5.62 11.46 -25.78
C SER A 76 4.39 10.57 -25.85
N SER A 77 4.40 9.43 -25.15
CA SER A 77 3.21 8.62 -24.93
C SER A 77 2.50 9.02 -23.64
N ILE A 78 1.17 8.93 -23.66
CA ILE A 78 0.33 9.10 -22.46
C ILE A 78 -0.56 7.87 -22.30
N ALA A 79 -0.78 7.46 -21.06
CA ALA A 79 -1.59 6.31 -20.71
C ALA A 79 -2.56 6.62 -19.58
N VAL A 80 -3.73 5.99 -19.60
CA VAL A 80 -4.65 5.90 -18.47
C VAL A 80 -4.67 4.44 -18.01
N CYS A 81 -4.47 4.22 -16.72
CA CYS A 81 -4.36 2.88 -16.14
C CYS A 81 -5.64 2.49 -15.38
N PHE A 82 -6.09 1.26 -15.61
CA PHE A 82 -7.35 0.71 -15.12
C PHE A 82 -7.16 -0.63 -14.41
N MET A 83 -8.02 -0.86 -13.42
CA MET A 83 -8.31 -2.18 -12.89
C MET A 83 -9.68 -2.62 -13.41
N VAL A 84 -9.72 -3.68 -14.21
CA VAL A 84 -10.95 -4.23 -14.80
C VAL A 84 -11.07 -5.71 -14.50
N ASN A 85 -12.08 -6.13 -13.74
CA ASN A 85 -12.26 -7.52 -13.31
C ASN A 85 -10.98 -8.15 -12.71
N GLY A 86 -10.24 -7.39 -11.90
CA GLY A 86 -8.96 -7.83 -11.31
C GLY A 86 -7.75 -7.82 -12.27
N TYR A 87 -7.92 -7.43 -13.52
CA TYR A 87 -6.82 -7.28 -14.48
C TYR A 87 -6.39 -5.81 -14.60
N MET A 88 -5.07 -5.58 -14.66
CA MET A 88 -4.52 -4.27 -15.00
C MET A 88 -4.51 -4.05 -16.51
N LEU A 89 -5.10 -2.94 -16.95
CA LEU A 89 -5.13 -2.50 -18.35
C LEU A 89 -4.56 -1.09 -18.44
N ARG A 90 -3.91 -0.77 -19.56
CA ARG A 90 -3.69 0.63 -19.95
C ARG A 90 -4.32 0.92 -21.31
N MET A 91 -4.97 2.07 -21.39
CA MET A 91 -5.30 2.72 -22.65
C MET A 91 -4.20 3.75 -22.90
N TRP A 92 -3.55 3.75 -24.06
CA TRP A 92 -2.45 4.67 -24.34
C TRP A 92 -2.45 5.15 -25.81
N ARG A 93 -1.81 6.29 -26.04
CA ARG A 93 -1.48 6.79 -27.39
C ARG A 93 -0.11 7.45 -27.40
N SER A 94 0.52 7.50 -28.56
CA SER A 94 1.74 8.28 -28.82
C SER A 94 1.41 9.71 -29.25
N ASP A 95 2.46 10.49 -29.54
CA ASP A 95 2.39 11.79 -30.20
C ASP A 95 1.58 12.82 -29.38
N VAL A 96 1.79 12.82 -28.06
CA VAL A 96 1.24 13.79 -27.12
C VAL A 96 2.36 14.74 -26.68
N ASP A 97 2.22 16.02 -27.03
CA ASP A 97 3.14 17.06 -26.55
C ASP A 97 2.91 17.39 -25.06
N CYS A 98 3.87 18.10 -24.47
CA CYS A 98 3.86 18.45 -23.05
C CYS A 98 2.65 19.31 -22.67
N ASP A 99 2.25 20.27 -23.51
CA ASP A 99 1.10 21.14 -23.26
C ASP A 99 -0.19 20.31 -23.16
N MET A 100 -0.42 19.40 -24.12
CA MET A 100 -1.58 18.52 -24.11
C MET A 100 -1.53 17.50 -22.96
N ALA A 101 -0.35 16.98 -22.61
CA ALA A 101 -0.19 16.11 -21.44
C ALA A 101 -0.56 16.84 -20.14
N ALA A 102 -0.06 18.07 -19.99
CA ALA A 102 -0.35 18.91 -18.83
C ALA A 102 -1.83 19.25 -18.71
N ASP A 103 -2.50 19.61 -19.81
CA ASP A 103 -3.93 19.85 -19.83
C ASP A 103 -4.72 18.61 -19.37
N ILE A 104 -4.40 17.43 -19.91
CA ILE A 104 -5.06 16.16 -19.53
C ILE A 104 -4.87 15.85 -18.04
N MET A 105 -3.64 15.95 -17.53
CA MET A 105 -3.32 15.60 -16.14
C MET A 105 -3.89 16.64 -15.16
N CYS A 106 -3.87 17.93 -15.50
CA CYS A 106 -4.50 18.98 -14.70
C CYS A 106 -6.04 18.87 -14.72
N ASP A 107 -6.66 18.51 -15.84
CA ASP A 107 -8.10 18.22 -15.91
C ASP A 107 -8.50 17.06 -15.01
N PHE A 108 -7.70 15.98 -15.04
CA PHE A 108 -7.89 14.84 -14.15
C PHE A 108 -7.73 15.25 -12.69
N PHE A 109 -6.69 16.01 -12.33
CA PHE A 109 -6.50 16.52 -10.98
C PHE A 109 -7.71 17.33 -10.47
N ARG A 110 -8.19 18.28 -11.27
CA ARG A 110 -9.30 19.18 -10.92
C ARG A 110 -10.64 18.47 -10.78
N THR A 111 -10.94 17.57 -11.73
CA THR A 111 -12.32 17.10 -11.93
C THR A 111 -12.49 15.60 -11.76
N ALA A 112 -11.39 14.84 -11.66
CA ALA A 112 -11.36 13.39 -11.77
C ALA A 112 -11.96 12.85 -13.09
N SER A 113 -12.04 13.69 -14.13
CA SER A 113 -12.50 13.30 -15.45
C SER A 113 -11.36 12.63 -16.22
N LEU A 114 -11.68 11.55 -16.93
CA LEU A 114 -10.74 10.89 -17.83
C LEU A 114 -10.81 11.54 -19.22
N PRO A 115 -9.71 11.55 -19.99
CA PRO A 115 -9.72 12.01 -21.37
C PRO A 115 -10.61 11.14 -22.26
N ASP A 116 -11.04 11.69 -23.40
CA ASP A 116 -11.62 10.86 -24.46
C ASP A 116 -10.54 9.95 -25.05
N MET A 117 -10.69 8.65 -24.79
CA MET A 117 -9.75 7.61 -25.21
C MET A 117 -10.19 6.91 -26.50
N THR A 118 -11.14 7.48 -27.26
CA THR A 118 -11.54 6.95 -28.56
C THR A 118 -10.32 6.87 -29.49
N GLY A 119 -10.04 5.67 -30.01
CA GLY A 119 -8.90 5.42 -30.90
C GLY A 119 -7.57 5.18 -30.19
N TRP A 120 -7.52 5.16 -28.86
CA TRP A 120 -6.31 4.80 -28.11
C TRP A 120 -6.07 3.28 -28.16
N HIS A 121 -4.83 2.87 -28.00
CA HIS A 121 -4.43 1.47 -27.93
C HIS A 121 -4.74 0.89 -26.54
N CYS A 122 -5.38 -0.28 -26.51
CA CYS A 122 -5.61 -1.02 -25.28
C CYS A 122 -4.56 -2.12 -25.13
N GLN A 123 -3.91 -2.18 -23.97
CA GLN A 123 -2.95 -3.21 -23.63
C GLN A 123 -3.25 -3.80 -22.25
N LYS A 124 -3.29 -5.13 -22.17
CA LYS A 124 -3.20 -5.82 -20.88
C LYS A 124 -1.81 -5.62 -20.32
N ILE A 125 -1.74 -5.03 -19.13
CA ILE A 125 -0.51 -5.02 -18.35
C ILE A 125 -0.52 -6.34 -17.60
N HIS A 126 0.33 -7.27 -18.01
CA HIS A 126 0.75 -8.29 -17.06
C HIS A 126 1.59 -7.53 -16.04
N PRO A 127 1.27 -7.58 -14.73
CA PRO A 127 2.19 -7.04 -13.74
C PRO A 127 3.55 -7.66 -14.08
N GLU A 128 4.50 -6.85 -14.55
CA GLU A 128 5.89 -7.25 -14.59
C GLU A 128 6.15 -7.76 -13.19
N GLN A 129 6.36 -9.07 -13.05
CA GLN A 129 6.49 -9.81 -11.78
C GLN A 129 6.61 -8.82 -10.64
N GLU A 130 5.47 -8.45 -10.02
CA GLU A 130 5.44 -7.38 -9.01
C GLU A 130 6.65 -7.66 -8.14
N LYS A 131 7.68 -6.80 -8.22
CA LYS A 131 8.81 -6.94 -7.32
C LYS A 131 8.16 -7.03 -5.97
N ALA A 132 8.53 -8.03 -5.16
CA ALA A 132 7.92 -8.20 -3.86
C ALA A 132 7.95 -6.82 -3.17
N GLU A 133 6.78 -6.21 -3.06
CA GLU A 133 6.60 -4.88 -2.50
C GLU A 133 6.09 -5.08 -1.08
N THR A 134 6.56 -4.23 -0.17
CA THR A 134 6.04 -4.22 1.18
C THR A 134 4.57 -3.81 1.14
N LYS A 135 3.73 -4.49 1.93
CA LYS A 135 2.29 -4.24 2.00
C LYS A 135 1.89 -3.99 3.44
N LEU A 136 1.01 -3.03 3.66
CA LEU A 136 0.41 -2.77 4.96
C LEU A 136 -1.11 -2.82 4.79
N CYS A 137 -1.76 -3.69 5.54
CA CYS A 137 -3.21 -3.78 5.64
C CYS A 137 -3.62 -3.45 7.08
N VAL A 138 -4.58 -2.55 7.28
CA VAL A 138 -5.13 -2.22 8.60
C VAL A 138 -6.64 -2.39 8.54
N ASP A 139 -7.18 -3.23 9.42
CA ASP A 139 -8.62 -3.54 9.48
C ASP A 139 -9.27 -3.96 8.14
N GLY A 140 -8.47 -4.53 7.23
CA GLY A 140 -8.92 -4.98 5.91
C GLY A 140 -8.78 -3.92 4.80
N GLU A 141 -8.25 -2.74 5.11
CA GLU A 141 -7.91 -1.72 4.13
C GLU A 141 -6.41 -1.80 3.77
N ASP A 142 -6.11 -1.99 2.48
CA ASP A 142 -4.74 -2.05 1.97
C ASP A 142 -4.19 -0.63 1.70
N PHE A 143 -3.04 -0.34 2.31
CA PHE A 143 -2.32 0.91 2.16
C PHE A 143 -1.27 0.76 1.07
N ARG A 144 -1.54 1.38 -0.07
CA ARG A 144 -0.65 1.33 -1.24
C ARG A 144 0.65 2.14 -1.05
N TYR A 145 0.60 3.17 -0.21
CA TYR A 145 1.73 4.05 0.04
C TYR A 145 1.86 4.30 1.54
N PHE A 146 2.97 3.86 2.11
CA PHE A 146 3.27 3.98 3.52
C PHE A 146 4.80 3.94 3.71
N GLY A 147 5.28 4.56 4.79
CA GLY A 147 6.65 4.43 5.25
C GLY A 147 6.74 3.72 6.60
N SER A 148 7.97 3.58 7.09
CA SER A 148 8.27 3.00 8.40
C SER A 148 7.40 3.53 9.54
N GLN A 149 7.19 4.84 9.56
CA GLN A 149 6.39 5.51 10.58
C GLN A 149 4.91 5.10 10.55
N ASP A 150 4.36 4.87 9.36
CA ASP A 150 2.95 4.52 9.19
C ASP A 150 2.65 3.11 9.74
N VAL A 151 3.61 2.19 9.63
CA VAL A 151 3.51 0.85 10.24
C VAL A 151 3.45 0.93 11.77
N VAL A 152 4.22 1.83 12.38
CA VAL A 152 4.17 2.07 13.83
C VAL A 152 2.89 2.76 14.25
N ILE A 153 2.42 3.73 13.46
CA ILE A 153 1.13 4.38 13.70
C ILE A 153 -0.01 3.36 13.64
N ALA A 154 0.04 2.38 12.73
CA ALA A 154 -0.93 1.29 12.69
C ALA A 154 -0.95 0.48 14.00
N LEU A 155 0.22 0.15 14.55
CA LEU A 155 0.33 -0.49 15.86
C LEU A 155 -0.24 0.41 16.98
N ASP A 156 0.10 1.70 16.99
CA ASP A 156 -0.39 2.65 17.98
C ASP A 156 -1.92 2.78 17.95
N ASN A 157 -2.52 2.77 16.75
CA ASN A 157 -3.97 2.76 16.59
C ASN A 157 -4.61 1.50 17.20
N ILE A 158 -3.96 0.33 17.12
CA ILE A 158 -4.45 -0.89 17.78
C ILE A 158 -4.36 -0.77 19.30
N ILE A 159 -3.24 -0.26 19.83
CA ILE A 159 -3.01 -0.03 21.27
C ILE A 159 -4.08 0.94 21.83
N GLU A 160 -4.32 2.03 21.13
CA GLU A 160 -5.30 3.06 21.49
C GLU A 160 -6.76 2.61 21.25
N GLY A 161 -6.98 1.45 20.63
CA GLY A 161 -8.32 0.90 20.36
C GLY A 161 -9.05 1.56 19.20
N LYS A 162 -8.33 2.28 18.34
CA LYS A 162 -8.84 2.85 17.09
C LYS A 162 -8.93 1.81 15.97
N SER A 163 -8.06 0.80 16.03
CA SER A 163 -8.00 -0.31 15.07
C SER A 163 -8.00 -1.67 15.77
N GLN A 164 -8.41 -2.72 15.05
CA GLN A 164 -8.48 -4.08 15.58
C GLN A 164 -7.26 -4.90 15.22
N TRP A 165 -6.74 -4.77 13.99
CA TRP A 165 -5.59 -5.52 13.53
C TRP A 165 -4.84 -4.85 12.39
N MET A 166 -3.59 -5.27 12.20
CA MET A 166 -2.75 -4.95 11.07
C MET A 166 -2.04 -6.20 10.53
N LEU A 167 -1.75 -6.20 9.24
CA LEU A 167 -0.85 -7.13 8.57
C LEU A 167 0.19 -6.29 7.82
N TYR A 168 1.46 -6.51 8.16
CA TYR A 168 2.59 -5.89 7.49
C TYR A 168 3.40 -6.98 6.79
N ASP A 169 3.32 -7.04 5.46
CA ASP A 169 4.15 -7.89 4.63
C ASP A 169 5.44 -7.12 4.30
N PHE A 170 6.58 -7.69 4.67
CA PHE A 170 7.89 -7.08 4.46
C PHE A 170 8.73 -7.90 3.49
N THR A 171 9.66 -7.23 2.82
CA THR A 171 10.44 -7.82 1.71
C THR A 171 11.94 -7.78 1.96
N ASN A 172 12.36 -7.24 3.11
CA ASN A 172 13.75 -7.23 3.56
C ASN A 172 14.25 -8.67 3.80
N GLY A 173 15.46 -8.99 3.32
CA GLY A 173 16.04 -10.32 3.43
C GLY A 173 15.26 -11.37 2.63
N ASP A 174 14.78 -12.41 3.32
CA ASP A 174 13.93 -13.45 2.72
C ASP A 174 12.44 -13.06 2.69
N GLY A 175 12.10 -11.87 3.21
CA GLY A 175 10.73 -11.40 3.38
C GLY A 175 9.94 -12.20 4.42
N GLY A 176 8.67 -11.82 4.57
CA GLY A 176 7.80 -12.37 5.59
C GLY A 176 6.60 -11.49 5.88
N TYR A 177 5.93 -11.76 7.00
CA TYR A 177 4.86 -10.90 7.48
C TYR A 177 4.80 -10.81 8.99
N VAL A 178 4.16 -9.74 9.46
CA VAL A 178 3.75 -9.54 10.84
C VAL A 178 2.26 -9.28 10.88
N ASN A 179 1.52 -10.12 11.60
CA ASN A 179 0.13 -9.87 11.94
C ASN A 179 0.02 -9.53 13.43
N ILE A 180 -0.53 -8.36 13.73
CA ILE A 180 -0.81 -7.94 15.11
C ILE A 180 -2.29 -7.65 15.22
N ARG A 181 -2.94 -8.25 16.20
CA ARG A 181 -4.36 -8.01 16.48
C ARG A 181 -4.60 -7.82 17.96
N ARG A 182 -5.56 -6.97 18.27
CA ARG A 182 -6.06 -6.79 19.63
C ARG A 182 -6.63 -8.12 20.15
N TYR A 183 -6.30 -8.41 21.39
CA TYR A 183 -6.83 -9.55 22.14
C TYR A 183 -7.51 -9.05 23.41
N ASP A 184 -8.77 -8.68 23.24
CA ASP A 184 -9.65 -8.39 24.37
C ASP A 184 -10.16 -9.73 24.92
N LYS A 185 -9.67 -10.09 26.12
CA LYS A 185 -10.27 -11.16 26.92
C LYS A 185 -11.16 -10.46 27.94
N ASP A 186 -12.46 -10.76 27.96
CA ASP A 186 -13.47 -10.13 28.83
C ASP A 186 -13.12 -10.11 30.34
N THR A 187 -12.11 -10.89 30.75
CA THR A 187 -11.67 -11.04 32.15
C THR A 187 -10.23 -10.60 32.42
N ALA A 188 -9.50 -10.02 31.46
CA ALA A 188 -8.10 -9.63 31.63
C ALA A 188 -7.96 -8.20 32.19
N LEU A 189 -7.05 -8.02 33.17
CA LEU A 189 -6.71 -6.71 33.75
C LEU A 189 -5.90 -5.81 32.79
N ALA A 190 -5.34 -6.38 31.72
CA ALA A 190 -4.54 -5.69 30.71
C ALA A 190 -4.90 -6.21 29.32
N THR A 191 -5.00 -5.29 28.35
CA THR A 191 -5.18 -5.61 26.93
C THR A 191 -3.97 -6.39 26.43
N GLY A 192 -4.19 -7.56 25.84
CA GLY A 192 -3.15 -8.32 25.16
C GLY A 192 -3.17 -8.07 23.66
N TYR A 193 -2.07 -8.38 23.00
CA TYR A 193 -1.92 -8.30 21.55
C TYR A 193 -1.46 -9.65 21.03
N LYS A 194 -2.29 -10.29 20.21
CA LYS A 194 -1.86 -11.50 19.51
C LYS A 194 -0.93 -11.10 18.39
N VAL A 195 0.27 -11.64 18.42
CA VAL A 195 1.32 -11.38 17.43
C VAL A 195 1.61 -12.69 16.72
N GLU A 196 1.74 -12.60 15.40
CA GLU A 196 2.20 -13.65 14.53
C GLU A 196 3.26 -13.07 13.61
N TYR A 197 4.41 -13.73 13.54
CA TYR A 197 5.54 -13.32 12.73
C TYR A 197 6.01 -14.51 11.91
N VAL A 198 6.19 -14.31 10.61
CA VAL A 198 6.75 -15.31 9.71
C VAL A 198 7.86 -14.68 8.89
N ARG A 199 8.91 -15.45 8.67
CA ARG A 199 10.00 -15.17 7.73
C ARG A 199 10.10 -16.33 6.75
N TRP A 200 10.16 -16.05 5.46
CA TRP A 200 10.25 -17.06 4.40
C TRP A 200 11.67 -17.59 4.17
N SER A 201 12.47 -17.68 5.22
CA SER A 201 13.88 -18.10 5.13
C SER A 201 14.05 -19.51 4.54
N GLU A 202 15.16 -19.71 3.84
CA GLU A 202 15.60 -21.02 3.35
C GLU A 202 16.62 -21.66 4.33
N PRO A 203 16.63 -22.98 4.52
CA PRO A 203 15.81 -24.00 3.86
C PRO A 203 14.41 -24.21 4.48
N LEU A 204 14.14 -23.56 5.62
CA LEU A 204 12.88 -23.69 6.34
C LEU A 204 12.38 -22.32 6.81
N PRO A 205 11.12 -21.98 6.53
CA PRO A 205 10.51 -20.75 7.03
C PRO A 205 10.43 -20.78 8.56
N ILE A 206 10.56 -19.60 9.15
CA ILE A 206 10.53 -19.40 10.59
C ILE A 206 9.20 -18.74 10.96
N GLY A 207 8.52 -19.27 11.97
CA GLY A 207 7.22 -18.74 12.43
C GLY A 207 7.15 -18.67 13.95
N TYR A 208 6.65 -17.55 14.47
CA TYR A 208 6.42 -17.33 15.89
C TYR A 208 5.03 -16.76 16.16
N ARG A 209 4.41 -17.18 17.27
CA ARG A 209 3.10 -16.68 17.72
C ARG A 209 3.07 -16.51 19.22
N GLY A 210 2.44 -15.45 19.69
CA GLY A 210 2.30 -15.20 21.12
C GLY A 210 1.20 -14.21 21.45
N VAL A 211 1.01 -13.97 22.75
CA VAL A 211 0.20 -12.87 23.26
C VAL A 211 1.10 -11.96 24.07
N ILE A 212 1.32 -10.75 23.57
CA ILE A 212 2.18 -9.74 24.19
C ILE A 212 1.32 -8.80 25.02
N PHE A 213 1.75 -8.50 26.23
CA PHE A 213 1.08 -7.52 27.12
C PHE A 213 1.91 -6.26 27.30
N ASP A 214 3.24 -6.34 27.10
CA ASP A 214 4.13 -5.19 27.18
C ASP A 214 4.14 -4.42 25.85
N VAL A 215 3.50 -3.24 25.87
CA VAL A 215 3.44 -2.33 24.72
C VAL A 215 4.81 -1.78 24.33
N GLY A 216 5.70 -1.54 25.30
CA GLY A 216 7.05 -1.04 25.05
C GLY A 216 7.88 -2.07 24.30
N LEU A 217 7.82 -3.34 24.74
CA LEU A 217 8.45 -4.46 24.05
C LEU A 217 7.92 -4.59 22.61
N LEU A 218 6.60 -4.60 22.43
CA LEU A 218 5.99 -4.76 21.11
C LEU A 218 6.39 -3.64 20.14
N ARG A 219 6.39 -2.38 20.60
CA ARG A 219 6.85 -1.24 19.80
C ARG A 219 8.33 -1.34 19.44
N SER A 220 9.18 -1.67 20.41
CA SER A 220 10.63 -1.80 20.17
C SER A 220 10.91 -2.93 19.18
N TRP A 221 10.23 -4.05 19.33
CA TRP A 221 10.38 -5.21 18.46
C TRP A 221 9.94 -4.90 17.02
N LEU A 222 8.77 -4.27 16.84
CA LEU A 222 8.29 -3.87 15.53
C LEU A 222 9.19 -2.80 14.91
N TRP A 223 9.69 -1.84 15.69
CA TRP A 223 10.64 -0.83 15.21
C TRP A 223 11.92 -1.46 14.69
N SER A 224 12.49 -2.43 15.41
CA SER A 224 13.68 -3.18 14.95
C SER A 224 13.45 -3.87 13.61
N LEU A 225 12.25 -4.40 13.34
CA LEU A 225 11.94 -4.98 12.02
C LEU A 225 11.91 -3.94 10.89
N ILE A 226 11.47 -2.73 11.20
CA ILE A 226 11.19 -1.69 10.21
C ILE A 226 12.43 -0.83 9.91
N ASP A 227 13.26 -0.56 10.92
CA ASP A 227 14.38 0.39 10.87
C ASP A 227 15.74 -0.30 10.69
N ASP A 228 15.88 -1.57 11.13
CA ASP A 228 17.13 -2.31 11.06
C ASP A 228 17.18 -3.20 9.80
N GLU A 229 18.33 -3.26 9.12
CA GLU A 229 18.60 -4.27 8.08
C GLU A 229 18.62 -5.69 8.68
N ARG A 230 18.58 -5.78 10.01
CA ARG A 230 18.57 -7.02 10.79
C ARG A 230 17.18 -7.33 11.34
N LEU A 231 16.65 -8.48 10.92
CA LEU A 231 15.39 -9.01 11.44
C LEU A 231 15.47 -9.27 12.95
N PRO A 232 14.45 -8.87 13.74
CA PRO A 232 14.50 -8.97 15.19
C PRO A 232 14.46 -10.41 15.67
N ASP A 233 15.07 -10.65 16.82
CA ASP A 233 14.96 -11.94 17.52
C ASP A 233 13.50 -12.17 17.98
N PRO A 234 13.09 -13.44 18.18
CA PRO A 234 11.76 -13.77 18.68
C PRO A 234 11.56 -13.20 20.08
N MET A 235 10.37 -12.67 20.36
CA MET A 235 10.00 -12.31 21.74
C MET A 235 9.85 -13.57 22.59
N ASP A 236 10.31 -13.54 23.84
CA ASP A 236 10.26 -14.68 24.77
C ASP A 236 8.82 -15.20 24.99
N GLU A 237 7.82 -14.32 24.84
CA GLU A 237 6.39 -14.64 24.96
C GLU A 237 5.82 -15.34 23.72
N CYS A 238 6.61 -15.51 22.66
CA CYS A 238 6.20 -16.18 21.44
C CYS A 238 6.75 -17.61 21.35
N GLU A 239 5.88 -18.54 20.97
CA GLU A 239 6.26 -19.91 20.68
C GLU A 239 6.50 -20.09 19.17
N GLN A 240 7.52 -20.88 18.83
CA GLN A 240 7.79 -21.25 17.45
C GLN A 240 6.70 -22.20 16.93
N PHE A 241 6.31 -22.04 15.66
CA PHE A 241 5.40 -22.98 14.98
C PHE A 241 5.94 -23.41 13.61
N ASP A 242 5.51 -24.58 13.14
CA ASP A 242 5.82 -25.08 11.80
C ASP A 242 4.95 -24.35 10.77
N VAL A 243 5.59 -23.44 10.03
CA VAL A 243 4.94 -22.59 9.03
C VAL A 243 4.37 -23.41 7.88
N ASN A 244 5.12 -24.38 7.36
CA ASN A 244 4.68 -25.23 6.25
C ASN A 244 3.46 -26.05 6.67
N ASN A 245 3.52 -26.71 7.83
CA ASN A 245 2.38 -27.48 8.32
C ASN A 245 1.14 -26.62 8.58
N TYR A 246 1.34 -25.39 9.07
CA TYR A 246 0.25 -24.45 9.32
C TYR A 246 -0.47 -24.06 8.02
N PHE A 247 0.29 -23.64 6.99
CA PHE A 247 -0.28 -23.21 5.72
C PHE A 247 -0.85 -24.38 4.90
N GLU A 248 -0.23 -25.56 4.93
CA GLU A 248 -0.80 -26.77 4.34
C GLU A 248 -2.20 -27.06 4.91
N ARG A 249 -2.34 -27.02 6.24
CA ARG A 249 -3.63 -27.26 6.91
C ARG A 249 -4.68 -26.19 6.60
N LEU A 250 -4.27 -24.94 6.40
CA LEU A 250 -5.16 -23.87 5.95
C LEU A 250 -5.72 -24.15 4.56
N VAL A 251 -4.84 -24.51 3.61
CA VAL A 251 -5.24 -24.83 2.23
C VAL A 251 -6.23 -26.00 2.22
N PHE A 252 -5.99 -27.06 2.98
CA PHE A 252 -6.92 -28.19 3.08
C PHE A 252 -8.29 -27.79 3.64
N ARG A 253 -8.33 -26.88 4.62
CA ARG A 253 -9.59 -26.40 5.20
C ARG A 253 -10.44 -25.67 4.15
N PHE A 254 -9.84 -24.78 3.36
CA PHE A 254 -10.57 -24.03 2.33
C PHE A 254 -11.02 -24.94 1.18
N LEU A 255 -10.19 -25.89 0.74
CA LEU A 255 -10.55 -26.83 -0.33
C LEU A 255 -11.67 -27.82 0.04
N ASP A 256 -11.87 -28.09 1.34
CA ASP A 256 -12.97 -28.92 1.82
C ASP A 256 -14.25 -28.10 2.08
N GLU A 257 -14.16 -26.79 2.26
CA GLU A 257 -15.32 -25.89 2.35
C GLU A 257 -16.00 -25.67 0.99
N ASP A 258 -15.24 -25.69 -0.12
CA ASP A 258 -15.78 -25.64 -1.50
C ASP A 258 -16.53 -26.91 -1.94
N LYS A 259 -16.55 -27.96 -1.10
CA LYS A 259 -17.26 -29.23 -1.35
C LYS A 259 -18.56 -29.38 -0.56
N LYS A 260 -19.02 -28.33 0.13
CA LYS A 260 -20.29 -28.30 0.86
C LYS A 260 -21.27 -27.32 0.23
#